data_AF-A0A9N9H5Q8-F1
#
_entry.id   AF-A0A9N9H5Q8-F1
#
_cell.length_a   1.000
_cell.length_b   1.000
_cell.length_c   1.000
_cell.angle_alpha   90.00
_cell.angle_beta   90.00
_cell.angle_gamma   90.00
#
_symmetry.space_group_name_H-M   'P 1'
#
loop_
_entity.id
_entity.type
_entity.pdbx_description
1 polymer ?
#
loop_
_entity_poly.entity_id
_entity_poly.type
_entity_poly.pdbx_seq_one_letter_code
_entity_poly.pdbx_strand_id
1 'polypeptide(L)'
;FCSDISSRTPADVFLLDSDFKCEMYEKTGLSGMFQMHDRVNVENSSRRIELKGDSRMLKEFMLSVSRLKQSSPWVKQHRHRSYAPIRKAAKVKWYIDGKDYFFAVSEAIAAAKHEIYIEDWWLSPELYLRRPPKDNEDFRLDRLLKRKAEEGVMIYIVVYKEVSYALTLDSHHTKFYLQGLHKNIKVQRHPDHGPDGIMFWAHHEKMVVVDSRLAFIGGLDLCFGRYDTHTHQLVDYHPTGKQPTIWPGQDYSNPRIKDFVNVKDFAASLVDKTNVPRMPWHDVS
;
A
#
# COMPACT_ATOMS: atom_id res chain seq x y z
N PHE A 1 -16.77 -0.39 -2.41
CA PHE A 1 -16.22 0.67 -1.55
C PHE A 1 -17.36 1.54 -1.09
N CYS A 2 -17.37 1.86 0.19
CA CYS A 2 -18.33 2.74 0.84
C CYS A 2 -18.44 4.03 0.05
N SER A 3 -19.61 4.30 -0.55
CA SER A 3 -19.78 5.47 -1.43
C SER A 3 -19.70 6.79 -0.65
N ASP A 4 -19.89 6.74 0.66
CA ASP A 4 -19.85 7.88 1.56
C ASP A 4 -19.82 7.42 3.04
N ILE A 5 -19.17 8.19 3.93
CA ILE A 5 -19.08 7.89 5.37
C ILE A 5 -20.45 7.86 6.09
N SER A 6 -21.50 8.44 5.48
CA SER A 6 -22.88 8.33 5.96
C SER A 6 -23.63 7.12 5.37
N SER A 7 -22.93 6.17 4.73
CA SER A 7 -23.54 4.95 4.21
C SER A 7 -24.33 4.24 5.30
N ARG A 8 -25.59 3.95 4.96
CA ARG A 8 -26.51 3.24 5.84
C ARG A 8 -26.42 1.73 5.67
N THR A 9 -25.54 1.25 4.78
CA THR A 9 -25.32 -0.18 4.55
C THR A 9 -24.24 -0.69 5.49
N PRO A 10 -24.52 -1.67 6.37
CA PRO A 10 -23.50 -2.20 7.29
C PRO A 10 -22.23 -2.74 6.58
N ALA A 11 -22.35 -3.19 5.32
CA ALA A 11 -21.23 -3.70 4.52
C ALA A 11 -20.20 -2.63 4.13
N ASP A 12 -20.61 -1.37 4.17
CA ASP A 12 -19.78 -0.22 3.84
C ASP A 12 -19.12 0.39 5.09
N VAL A 13 -19.59 0.00 6.28
CA VAL A 13 -19.20 0.60 7.57
C VAL A 13 -18.34 -0.36 8.39
N PHE A 14 -18.64 -1.66 8.36
CA PHE A 14 -17.91 -2.66 9.15
C PHE A 14 -16.94 -3.44 8.29
N LEU A 15 -15.72 -3.63 8.81
CA LEU A 15 -14.77 -4.58 8.26
C LEU A 15 -15.26 -6.01 8.57
N LEU A 16 -15.59 -6.75 7.50
CA LEU A 16 -16.09 -8.12 7.57
C LEU A 16 -14.95 -9.11 7.39
N ASP A 17 -14.84 -10.07 8.31
CA ASP A 17 -13.93 -11.21 8.23
C ASP A 17 -14.63 -12.50 8.70
N SER A 18 -13.92 -13.63 8.66
CA SER A 18 -14.45 -14.93 9.09
C SER A 18 -14.84 -15.00 10.56
N ASP A 19 -14.35 -14.07 11.39
CA ASP A 19 -14.64 -13.99 12.83
C ASP A 19 -15.75 -12.98 13.13
N PHE A 20 -16.39 -12.41 12.10
CA PHE A 20 -17.40 -11.37 12.26
C PHE A 20 -18.65 -11.85 13.02
N LYS A 21 -18.84 -11.32 14.22
CA LYS A 21 -19.95 -11.62 15.14
C LYS A 21 -20.77 -10.38 15.43
N CYS A 22 -22.07 -10.60 15.60
CA CYS A 22 -23.01 -9.55 15.96
C CYS A 22 -24.07 -10.20 16.84
N GLU A 23 -24.14 -9.80 18.10
CA GLU A 23 -24.94 -10.46 19.13
C GLU A 23 -25.71 -9.42 19.94
N MET A 24 -27.02 -9.66 20.10
CA MET A 24 -27.88 -8.83 20.92
C MET A 24 -27.99 -9.40 22.33
N TYR A 25 -27.89 -8.52 23.31
CA TYR A 25 -28.04 -8.84 24.71
C TYR A 25 -29.27 -8.09 25.23
N GLU A 26 -30.41 -8.78 25.23
CA GLU A 26 -31.66 -8.30 25.84
C GLU A 26 -31.58 -8.47 27.35
N LYS A 27 -32.04 -7.48 28.12
CA LYS A 27 -32.10 -7.64 29.58
C LYS A 27 -33.41 -8.28 30.04
N THR A 28 -33.29 -9.42 30.70
CA THR A 28 -34.30 -10.00 31.61
C THR A 28 -33.91 -9.69 33.06
N GLY A 29 -34.58 -8.72 33.71
CA GLY A 29 -34.36 -8.41 35.14
C GLY A 29 -35.17 -7.23 35.67
N LEU A 30 -35.69 -7.35 36.91
CA LEU A 30 -36.68 -6.48 37.56
C LEU A 30 -36.33 -4.99 37.57
N SER A 31 -37.29 -4.21 37.07
CA SER A 31 -37.32 -2.75 37.04
C SER A 31 -37.16 -2.15 38.45
N GLY A 32 -36.31 -1.14 38.60
CA GLY A 32 -36.21 -0.42 39.87
C GLY A 32 -35.66 0.99 39.79
N MET A 33 -34.45 1.20 39.25
CA MET A 33 -33.81 2.51 39.49
C MET A 33 -32.82 3.03 38.45
N PHE A 34 -32.56 2.33 37.35
CA PHE A 34 -31.68 2.83 36.28
C PHE A 34 -32.24 2.45 34.90
N GLN A 35 -32.37 3.43 33.99
CA GLN A 35 -32.71 3.19 32.59
C GLN A 35 -31.59 2.33 31.97
N MET A 36 -31.85 1.04 31.77
CA MET A 36 -30.89 0.15 31.13
C MET A 36 -31.29 -0.04 29.67
N HIS A 37 -30.39 0.30 28.76
CA HIS A 37 -30.56 0.09 27.34
C HIS A 37 -30.18 -1.34 26.93
N ASP A 38 -30.93 -1.91 25.99
CA ASP A 38 -30.52 -3.09 25.23
C ASP A 38 -29.18 -2.81 24.53
N ARG A 39 -28.42 -3.88 24.27
CA ARG A 39 -27.07 -3.77 23.72
C ARG A 39 -26.84 -4.73 22.56
N VAL A 40 -26.03 -4.29 21.61
CA VAL A 40 -25.51 -5.14 20.54
C VAL A 40 -23.99 -5.06 20.55
N ASN A 41 -23.33 -6.22 20.59
CA ASN A 41 -21.89 -6.32 20.41
C ASN A 41 -21.60 -6.67 18.95
N VAL A 42 -20.78 -5.86 18.29
CA VAL A 42 -20.25 -6.11 16.95
C VAL A 42 -18.76 -6.38 17.07
N GLU A 43 -18.30 -7.51 16.58
CA GLU A 43 -16.93 -7.99 16.76
C GLU A 43 -16.40 -8.58 15.45
N ASN A 44 -15.10 -8.41 15.21
CA ASN A 44 -14.35 -9.12 14.17
C ASN A 44 -12.98 -9.54 14.74
N SER A 45 -12.08 -10.06 13.90
CA SER A 45 -10.75 -10.54 14.33
C SER A 45 -9.88 -9.48 15.02
N SER A 46 -10.18 -8.19 14.82
CA SER A 46 -9.34 -7.08 15.26
C SER A 46 -9.97 -6.21 16.34
N ARG A 47 -11.30 -6.05 16.35
CA ARG A 47 -11.98 -5.08 17.22
C ARG A 47 -13.36 -5.57 17.66
N ARG A 48 -13.77 -5.11 18.84
CA ARG A 48 -15.13 -5.23 19.38
C ARG A 48 -15.69 -3.85 19.72
N ILE A 49 -16.93 -3.61 19.33
CA ILE A 49 -17.69 -2.39 19.60
C ILE A 49 -19.01 -2.77 20.27
N GLU A 50 -19.35 -2.10 21.37
CA GLU A 50 -20.67 -2.21 22.02
C GLU A 50 -21.54 -1.02 21.58
N LEU A 51 -22.71 -1.31 21.04
CA LEU A 51 -23.74 -0.33 20.69
C LEU A 51 -24.87 -0.40 21.72
N LYS A 52 -25.34 0.76 22.16
CA LYS A 52 -26.50 0.90 23.07
C LYS A 52 -27.59 1.70 22.37
N GLY A 53 -28.83 1.30 22.52
CA GLY A 53 -29.93 1.98 21.83
C GLY A 53 -31.31 1.49 22.23
N ASP A 54 -32.31 2.01 21.53
CA ASP A 54 -33.69 1.57 21.63
C ASP A 54 -33.85 0.13 21.10
N SER A 55 -34.70 -0.67 21.75
CA SER A 55 -34.87 -2.09 21.44
C SER A 55 -35.29 -2.33 19.98
N ARG A 56 -36.22 -1.50 19.46
CA ARG A 56 -36.68 -1.64 18.06
C ARG A 56 -35.56 -1.34 17.08
N MET A 57 -34.83 -0.24 17.29
CA MET A 57 -33.70 0.13 16.43
C MET A 57 -32.61 -0.94 16.42
N LEU A 58 -32.27 -1.51 17.58
CA LEU A 58 -31.28 -2.58 17.68
C LEU A 58 -31.75 -3.85 16.98
N LYS A 59 -33.04 -4.22 17.07
CA LYS A 59 -33.60 -5.36 16.35
C LYS A 59 -33.57 -5.16 14.84
N GLU A 60 -33.91 -3.98 14.34
CA GLU A 60 -33.80 -3.64 12.92
C GLU A 60 -32.34 -3.67 12.42
N PHE A 61 -31.40 -3.18 13.23
CA PHE A 61 -29.97 -3.29 12.95
C PHE A 61 -29.53 -4.76 12.85
N MET A 62 -29.92 -5.59 13.82
CA MET A 62 -29.61 -7.04 13.84
C MET A 62 -30.17 -7.78 12.61
N LEU A 63 -31.37 -7.41 12.14
CA LEU A 63 -31.93 -7.94 10.90
C LEU A 63 -31.10 -7.54 9.67
N SER A 64 -30.63 -6.30 9.63
CA SER A 64 -29.76 -5.79 8.56
C SER A 64 -28.41 -6.52 8.52
N VAL A 65 -27.81 -6.74 9.70
CA VAL A 65 -26.57 -7.52 9.83
C VAL A 65 -26.77 -8.98 9.45
N SER A 66 -27.90 -9.59 9.83
CA SER A 66 -28.24 -10.97 9.44
C SER A 66 -28.32 -11.14 7.92
N ARG A 67 -28.97 -10.20 7.22
CA ARG A 67 -29.02 -10.19 5.74
C ARG A 67 -27.64 -10.02 5.12
N LEU A 68 -26.81 -9.16 5.70
CA LEU A 68 -25.42 -8.98 5.28
C LEU A 68 -24.62 -10.27 5.43
N LYS A 69 -24.72 -10.98 6.57
CA LYS A 69 -23.97 -12.22 6.78
C LYS A 69 -24.33 -13.31 5.77
N GLN A 70 -25.60 -13.37 5.36
CA GLN A 70 -26.07 -14.35 4.37
C GLN A 70 -25.55 -14.05 2.96
N SER A 71 -25.47 -12.76 2.60
CA SER A 71 -25.12 -12.31 1.25
C SER A 71 -23.64 -12.03 1.04
N SER A 72 -22.88 -11.73 2.10
CA SER A 72 -21.48 -11.35 2.02
C SER A 72 -20.56 -12.59 1.90
N PRO A 73 -19.66 -12.64 0.90
CA PRO A 73 -18.65 -13.69 0.85
C PRO A 73 -17.55 -13.48 1.89
N TRP A 74 -17.36 -12.28 2.43
CA TRP A 74 -16.23 -11.91 3.30
C TRP A 74 -16.33 -12.47 4.71
N VAL A 75 -17.54 -12.79 5.18
CA VAL A 75 -17.77 -13.41 6.50
C VAL A 75 -17.54 -14.93 6.50
N LYS A 76 -17.22 -15.50 5.34
CA LYS A 76 -17.02 -16.94 5.17
C LYS A 76 -15.54 -17.25 5.12
N GLN A 77 -15.17 -18.41 5.63
CA GLN A 77 -13.83 -18.94 5.45
C GLN A 77 -13.68 -19.54 4.04
N HIS A 78 -12.57 -19.22 3.36
CA HIS A 78 -12.29 -19.71 2.01
C HIS A 78 -11.12 -20.69 1.98
N ARG A 79 -10.79 -21.18 0.78
CA ARG A 79 -9.66 -22.09 0.53
C ARG A 79 -8.39 -21.54 1.19
N HIS A 80 -7.63 -22.42 1.86
CA HIS A 80 -6.41 -22.08 2.60
C HIS A 80 -6.62 -21.10 3.78
N ARG A 81 -7.85 -20.97 4.28
CA ARG A 81 -8.22 -19.99 5.32
C ARG A 81 -7.98 -18.54 4.87
N SER A 82 -8.06 -18.28 3.56
CA SER A 82 -7.99 -16.92 3.02
C SER A 82 -9.25 -16.13 3.38
N TYR A 83 -9.10 -14.82 3.54
CA TYR A 83 -10.23 -13.88 3.64
C TYR A 83 -10.98 -13.73 2.31
N ALA A 84 -10.32 -14.02 1.18
CA ALA A 84 -10.86 -13.80 -0.15
C ALA A 84 -11.38 -15.11 -0.79
N PRO A 85 -12.56 -15.08 -1.44
CA PRO A 85 -13.04 -16.21 -2.23
C PRO A 85 -12.26 -16.37 -3.53
N ILE A 86 -12.32 -17.58 -4.11
CA ILE A 86 -11.76 -17.84 -5.44
C ILE A 86 -12.52 -17.01 -6.49
N ARG A 87 -11.80 -16.21 -7.28
CA ARG A 87 -12.32 -15.50 -8.45
C ARG A 87 -11.97 -16.29 -9.72
N LYS A 88 -12.98 -16.87 -10.38
CA LYS A 88 -12.80 -17.57 -11.66
C LYS A 88 -12.65 -16.56 -12.79
N ALA A 89 -11.90 -16.93 -13.83
CA ALA A 89 -11.65 -16.10 -15.02
C ALA A 89 -11.04 -14.71 -14.72
N ALA A 90 -10.24 -14.61 -13.65
CA ALA A 90 -9.43 -13.42 -13.40
C ALA A 90 -8.39 -13.27 -14.52
N LYS A 91 -8.25 -12.06 -15.07
CA LYS A 91 -7.19 -11.73 -16.01
C LYS A 91 -5.91 -11.46 -15.22
N VAL A 92 -4.86 -12.23 -15.49
CA VAL A 92 -3.58 -12.14 -14.80
C VAL A 92 -2.49 -11.98 -15.85
N LYS A 93 -1.54 -11.10 -15.57
CA LYS A 93 -0.29 -10.95 -16.33
C LYS A 93 0.85 -10.95 -15.31
N TRP A 94 1.92 -11.66 -15.64
CA TRP A 94 3.14 -11.69 -14.86
C TRP A 94 4.22 -10.84 -15.54
N TYR A 95 5.16 -10.39 -14.74
CA TYR A 95 6.32 -9.60 -15.13
C TYR A 95 7.57 -10.25 -14.54
N ILE A 96 8.63 -10.32 -15.35
CA ILE A 96 9.96 -10.70 -14.90
C ILE A 96 10.80 -9.41 -14.94
N ASP A 97 11.50 -9.14 -13.83
CA ASP A 97 12.30 -7.93 -13.59
C ASP A 97 11.49 -6.62 -13.58
N GLY A 98 12.18 -5.52 -13.23
CA GLY A 98 11.54 -4.23 -13.00
C GLY A 98 11.03 -3.51 -14.25
N LYS A 99 11.68 -3.65 -15.41
CA LYS A 99 11.42 -2.79 -16.58
C LYS A 99 9.96 -2.77 -17.00
N ASP A 100 9.39 -3.93 -17.29
CA ASP A 100 8.03 -4.02 -17.83
C ASP A 100 6.98 -3.86 -16.73
N TYR A 101 7.31 -4.27 -15.50
CA TYR A 101 6.48 -4.02 -14.31
C TYR A 101 6.30 -2.52 -14.05
N PHE A 102 7.40 -1.77 -13.91
CA PHE A 102 7.34 -0.33 -13.66
C PHE A 102 6.71 0.44 -14.81
N PHE A 103 6.93 0.01 -16.06
CA PHE A 103 6.23 0.57 -17.21
C PHE A 103 4.71 0.37 -17.07
N ALA A 104 4.25 -0.83 -16.74
CA ALA A 104 2.83 -1.12 -16.57
C ALA A 104 2.20 -0.38 -15.38
N VAL A 105 2.91 -0.28 -14.25
CA VAL A 105 2.49 0.54 -13.09
C VAL A 105 2.34 2.01 -13.50
N SER A 106 3.29 2.54 -14.28
CA SER A 106 3.23 3.94 -14.73
C SER A 106 2.03 4.21 -15.66
N GLU A 107 1.69 3.28 -16.55
CA GLU A 107 0.50 3.36 -17.42
C GLU A 107 -0.78 3.34 -16.58
N ALA A 108 -0.85 2.44 -15.60
CA ALA A 108 -2.01 2.32 -14.71
C ALA A 108 -2.23 3.59 -13.89
N ILE A 109 -1.17 4.13 -13.26
CA ILE A 109 -1.25 5.38 -12.50
C ILE A 109 -1.66 6.54 -13.42
N ALA A 110 -1.07 6.64 -14.63
CA ALA A 110 -1.42 7.68 -15.59
C ALA A 110 -2.92 7.63 -15.97
N ALA A 111 -3.48 6.43 -16.10
CA ALA A 111 -4.88 6.21 -16.44
C ALA A 111 -5.87 6.42 -15.28
N ALA A 112 -5.41 6.46 -14.02
CA ALA A 112 -6.25 6.52 -12.83
C ALA A 112 -7.25 7.68 -12.86
N LYS A 113 -8.47 7.46 -12.36
CA LYS A 113 -9.56 8.45 -12.37
C LYS A 113 -10.11 8.80 -11.00
N HIS A 114 -9.97 7.93 -10.01
CA HIS A 114 -10.61 8.09 -8.71
C HIS A 114 -9.60 7.90 -7.58
N GLU A 115 -8.90 6.77 -7.57
CA GLU A 115 -8.11 6.38 -6.41
C GLU A 115 -6.88 5.54 -6.78
N ILE A 116 -5.82 5.73 -6.01
CA ILE A 116 -4.59 4.93 -6.06
C ILE A 116 -4.24 4.53 -4.63
N TYR A 117 -4.07 3.23 -4.40
CA TYR A 117 -3.52 2.67 -3.17
C TYR A 117 -2.12 2.13 -3.45
N ILE A 118 -1.16 2.43 -2.59
CA ILE A 118 0.21 1.91 -2.66
C ILE A 118 0.60 1.37 -1.29
N GLU A 119 1.09 0.14 -1.23
CA GLU A 119 1.80 -0.39 -0.07
C GLU A 119 3.19 -0.83 -0.50
N ASP A 120 4.21 -0.45 0.26
CA ASP A 120 5.61 -0.78 -0.01
C ASP A 120 6.37 -0.98 1.30
N TRP A 121 7.33 -1.90 1.29
CA TRP A 121 8.30 -2.00 2.38
C TRP A 121 9.28 -0.81 2.33
N TRP A 122 9.66 -0.41 1.12
CA TRP A 122 10.41 0.80 0.88
C TRP A 122 9.93 1.50 -0.39
N LEU A 123 9.62 2.79 -0.30
CA LEU A 123 9.18 3.60 -1.44
C LEU A 123 10.10 4.81 -1.59
N SER A 124 10.71 4.96 -2.76
CA SER A 124 11.56 6.12 -3.11
C SER A 124 10.77 7.08 -4.01
N PRO A 125 10.33 8.25 -3.50
CA PRO A 125 9.51 9.19 -4.28
C PRO A 125 10.12 9.57 -5.63
N GLU A 126 11.45 9.65 -5.71
CA GLU A 126 12.18 10.12 -6.87
C GLU A 126 12.56 8.98 -7.86
N LEU A 127 11.98 7.78 -7.70
CA LEU A 127 12.16 6.67 -8.63
C LEU A 127 11.58 7.00 -10.01
N TYR A 128 12.34 6.74 -11.07
CA TYR A 128 11.84 6.76 -12.45
C TYR A 128 11.23 5.41 -12.82
N LEU A 129 9.94 5.40 -13.16
CA LEU A 129 9.21 4.19 -13.57
C LEU A 129 9.49 3.81 -15.04
N ARG A 130 9.96 4.76 -15.85
CA ARG A 130 10.38 4.54 -17.24
C ARG A 130 11.80 5.05 -17.45
N ARG A 131 12.57 4.33 -18.28
CA ARG A 131 13.97 4.64 -18.58
C ARG A 131 14.19 4.75 -20.11
N PRO A 132 15.14 5.57 -20.56
CA PRO A 132 16.02 6.44 -19.75
C PRO A 132 15.27 7.63 -19.12
N PRO A 133 15.67 8.11 -17.92
CA PRO A 133 15.09 9.27 -17.25
C PRO A 133 15.00 10.53 -18.12
N LYS A 134 16.06 10.80 -18.91
CA LYS A 134 16.17 11.95 -19.81
C LYS A 134 14.94 12.15 -20.72
N ASP A 135 14.36 11.06 -21.20
CA ASP A 135 13.23 11.06 -22.12
C ASP A 135 11.88 10.81 -21.40
N ASN A 136 11.92 10.59 -20.08
CA ASN A 136 10.79 10.12 -19.27
C ASN A 136 10.67 10.87 -17.94
N GLU A 137 11.04 12.16 -17.92
CA GLU A 137 10.98 13.02 -16.73
C GLU A 137 9.59 13.09 -16.09
N ASP A 138 8.53 12.96 -16.90
CA ASP A 138 7.13 12.95 -16.46
C ASP A 138 6.67 11.66 -15.78
N PHE A 139 7.51 10.62 -15.81
CA PHE A 139 7.26 9.29 -15.22
C PHE A 139 8.14 9.00 -14.01
N ARG A 140 8.72 10.05 -13.40
CA ARG A 140 9.19 9.97 -12.02
C ARG A 140 7.99 9.89 -11.09
N LEU A 141 8.05 8.97 -10.11
CA LEU A 141 6.89 8.57 -9.31
C LEU A 141 6.23 9.77 -8.62
N ASP A 142 7.00 10.59 -7.92
CA ASP A 142 6.55 11.84 -7.29
C ASP A 142 5.77 12.77 -8.24
N ARG A 143 6.30 13.02 -9.43
CA ARG A 143 5.70 13.92 -10.43
C ARG A 143 4.42 13.33 -11.01
N LEU A 144 4.43 12.04 -11.30
CA LEU A 144 3.27 11.31 -11.81
C LEU A 144 2.15 11.32 -10.76
N LEU A 145 2.43 10.99 -9.50
CA LEU A 145 1.45 11.03 -8.42
C LEU A 145 0.92 12.46 -8.18
N LYS A 146 1.80 13.47 -8.17
CA LYS A 146 1.40 14.88 -8.06
C LYS A 146 0.40 15.28 -9.16
N ARG A 147 0.72 14.97 -10.43
CA ARG A 147 -0.17 15.26 -11.57
C ARG A 147 -1.53 14.59 -11.42
N LYS A 148 -1.57 13.31 -11.03
CA LYS A 148 -2.83 12.61 -10.79
C LYS A 148 -3.62 13.20 -9.62
N ALA A 149 -2.94 13.61 -8.56
CA ALA A 149 -3.56 14.26 -7.42
C ALA A 149 -4.17 15.63 -7.81
N GLU A 150 -3.52 16.39 -8.69
CA GLU A 150 -4.03 17.65 -9.26
C GLU A 150 -5.26 17.44 -10.16
N GLU A 151 -5.34 16.29 -10.85
CA GLU A 151 -6.53 15.85 -11.60
C GLU A 151 -7.70 15.38 -10.70
N GLY A 152 -7.51 15.41 -9.37
CA GLY A 152 -8.55 15.06 -8.39
C GLY A 152 -8.50 13.62 -7.88
N VAL A 153 -7.52 12.81 -8.33
CA VAL A 153 -7.34 11.44 -7.82
C VAL A 153 -6.92 11.46 -6.35
N MET A 154 -7.52 10.60 -5.53
CA MET A 154 -7.12 10.38 -4.14
C MET A 154 -6.02 9.32 -4.06
N ILE A 155 -4.93 9.61 -3.37
CA ILE A 155 -3.76 8.73 -3.33
C ILE A 155 -3.47 8.39 -1.87
N TYR A 156 -3.52 7.10 -1.55
CA TYR A 156 -3.31 6.57 -0.20
C TYR A 156 -2.11 5.63 -0.21
N ILE A 157 -1.15 5.91 0.66
CA ILE A 157 0.11 5.18 0.71
C ILE A 157 0.34 4.69 2.13
N VAL A 158 0.65 3.41 2.28
CA VAL A 158 1.17 2.82 3.52
C VAL A 158 2.60 2.38 3.27
N VAL A 159 3.54 2.85 4.08
CA VAL A 159 4.93 2.40 4.02
C VAL A 159 5.38 1.84 5.36
N TYR A 160 6.26 0.85 5.34
CA TYR A 160 6.86 0.33 6.56
C TYR A 160 7.59 1.46 7.31
N LYS A 161 7.30 1.59 8.61
CA LYS A 161 8.04 2.47 9.52
C LYS A 161 9.23 1.70 10.07
N GLU A 162 10.37 1.89 9.46
CA GLU A 162 11.62 1.22 9.79
C GLU A 162 12.14 1.60 11.18
N VAL A 163 12.91 0.67 11.76
CA VAL A 163 13.79 0.99 12.88
C VAL A 163 15.00 1.73 12.32
N SER A 164 14.96 3.06 12.38
CA SER A 164 15.91 3.95 11.68
C SER A 164 17.38 3.79 12.06
N TYR A 165 17.69 3.11 13.17
CA TYR A 165 19.06 2.73 13.54
C TYR A 165 19.60 1.56 12.70
N ALA A 166 18.71 0.66 12.24
CA ALA A 166 19.08 -0.57 11.55
C ALA A 166 18.90 -0.48 10.03
N LEU A 167 18.06 0.44 9.54
CA LEU A 167 17.66 0.51 8.14
C LEU A 167 17.72 1.96 7.63
N THR A 168 18.09 2.12 6.36
CA THR A 168 18.35 3.42 5.71
C THR A 168 17.26 3.86 4.73
N LEU A 169 16.06 3.29 4.86
CA LEU A 169 14.92 3.49 3.94
C LEU A 169 14.38 4.93 3.96
N ASP A 170 14.47 5.59 5.11
CA ASP A 170 13.95 6.94 5.39
C ASP A 170 12.47 7.09 5.03
N SER A 171 11.60 6.25 5.63
CA SER A 171 10.15 6.37 5.42
C SER A 171 9.60 7.72 5.90
N HIS A 172 10.35 8.42 6.78
CA HIS A 172 10.04 9.77 7.21
C HIS A 172 10.11 10.74 6.03
N HIS A 173 11.22 10.75 5.28
CA HIS A 173 11.33 11.49 4.03
C HIS A 173 10.16 11.16 3.09
N THR A 174 9.93 9.87 2.82
CA THR A 174 8.85 9.42 1.93
C THR A 174 7.49 10.01 2.33
N LYS A 175 7.13 9.94 3.61
CA LYS A 175 5.85 10.47 4.11
C LYS A 175 5.74 11.98 3.92
N PHE A 176 6.72 12.75 4.38
CA PHE A 176 6.59 14.20 4.40
C PHE A 176 6.78 14.80 3.01
N TYR A 177 7.66 14.23 2.19
CA TYR A 177 7.86 14.65 0.81
C TYR A 177 6.58 14.47 -0.01
N LEU A 178 6.04 13.25 -0.06
CA LEU A 178 4.86 12.94 -0.89
C LEU A 178 3.59 13.68 -0.43
N GLN A 179 3.33 13.75 0.87
CA GLN A 179 2.19 14.53 1.39
C GLN A 179 2.35 16.04 1.12
N GLY A 180 3.58 16.53 1.04
CA GLY A 180 3.88 17.91 0.70
C GLY A 180 3.56 18.27 -0.76
N LEU A 181 3.47 17.28 -1.66
CA LEU A 181 3.21 17.54 -3.09
C LEU A 181 1.77 17.97 -3.36
N HIS A 182 0.78 17.37 -2.69
CA HIS A 182 -0.63 17.70 -2.88
C HIS A 182 -1.52 17.19 -1.74
N LYS A 183 -2.60 17.92 -1.42
CA LYS A 183 -3.54 17.58 -0.33
C LYS A 183 -4.26 16.23 -0.50
N ASN A 184 -4.35 15.71 -1.73
CA ASN A 184 -4.99 14.41 -2.01
C ASN A 184 -4.03 13.22 -1.79
N ILE A 185 -2.76 13.46 -1.50
CA ILE A 185 -1.79 12.41 -1.19
C ILE A 185 -1.72 12.24 0.33
N LYS A 186 -2.05 11.04 0.82
CA LYS A 186 -2.07 10.67 2.24
C LYS A 186 -1.09 9.54 2.46
N VAL A 187 -0.17 9.71 3.41
CA VAL A 187 0.86 8.71 3.69
C VAL A 187 0.85 8.33 5.17
N GLN A 188 0.63 7.04 5.42
CA GLN A 188 0.75 6.42 6.74
C GLN A 188 2.03 5.60 6.83
N ARG A 189 2.56 5.51 8.05
CA ARG A 189 3.71 4.67 8.37
C ARG A 189 3.35 3.79 9.55
N HIS A 190 3.69 2.51 9.49
CA HIS A 190 3.41 1.54 10.55
C HIS A 190 4.46 0.41 10.52
N PRO A 191 4.81 -0.21 11.66
CA PRO A 191 4.32 0.01 13.03
C PRO A 191 5.00 1.17 13.76
N ASP A 192 4.32 1.76 14.73
CA ASP A 192 4.98 2.65 15.69
C ASP A 192 5.84 1.82 16.65
N HIS A 193 7.11 2.23 16.78
CA HIS A 193 8.03 1.71 17.79
C HIS A 193 7.93 2.62 19.02
N GLY A 194 7.66 2.05 20.19
CA GLY A 194 7.32 2.79 21.39
C GLY A 194 7.89 2.18 22.67
N PRO A 195 7.45 2.65 23.85
CA PRO A 195 7.88 2.12 25.15
C PRO A 195 7.61 0.62 25.30
N ASP A 196 6.54 0.13 24.65
CA ASP A 196 6.13 -1.28 24.65
C ASP A 196 7.08 -2.19 23.83
N GLY A 197 8.09 -1.60 23.19
CA GLY A 197 9.17 -2.31 22.52
C GLY A 197 9.30 -2.01 21.02
N ILE A 198 10.28 -2.67 20.42
CA ILE A 198 10.55 -2.62 18.98
C ILE A 198 9.79 -3.77 18.32
N MET A 199 9.00 -3.45 17.29
CA MET A 199 8.36 -4.47 16.47
C MET A 199 9.35 -4.95 15.41
N PHE A 200 9.78 -6.20 15.52
CA PHE A 200 10.75 -6.81 14.58
C PHE A 200 10.12 -7.26 13.26
N TRP A 201 8.80 -7.32 13.18
CA TRP A 201 8.06 -7.63 11.94
C TRP A 201 7.86 -6.36 11.10
N ALA A 202 7.79 -6.55 9.79
CA ALA A 202 7.59 -5.47 8.83
C ALA A 202 6.36 -5.72 7.96
N HIS A 203 5.74 -4.62 7.53
CA HIS A 203 4.86 -4.63 6.36
C HIS A 203 5.72 -4.83 5.13
N HIS A 204 5.55 -5.97 4.46
CA HIS A 204 6.48 -6.42 3.42
C HIS A 204 5.81 -6.66 2.07
N GLU A 205 4.48 -6.57 2.03
CA GLU A 205 3.70 -6.52 0.82
C GLU A 205 4.11 -5.34 -0.05
N LYS A 206 4.17 -5.59 -1.36
CA LYS A 206 4.28 -4.55 -2.38
C LYS A 206 3.04 -4.62 -3.23
N MET A 207 2.25 -3.56 -3.22
CA MET A 207 1.05 -3.50 -4.04
C MET A 207 0.75 -2.10 -4.55
N VAL A 208 0.19 -2.06 -5.77
CA VAL A 208 -0.42 -0.86 -6.32
C VAL A 208 -1.82 -1.23 -6.78
N VAL A 209 -2.84 -0.56 -6.27
CA VAL A 209 -4.24 -0.75 -6.70
C VAL A 209 -4.77 0.55 -7.28
N VAL A 210 -5.23 0.50 -8.53
CA VAL A 210 -5.78 1.66 -9.25
C VAL A 210 -7.28 1.47 -9.47
N ASP A 211 -8.04 2.49 -9.07
CA ASP A 211 -9.50 2.59 -9.21
C ASP A 211 -10.27 1.34 -8.74
N SER A 212 -9.71 0.62 -7.76
CA SER A 212 -10.26 -0.65 -7.24
C SER A 212 -10.56 -1.70 -8.31
N ARG A 213 -9.84 -1.66 -9.43
CA ARG A 213 -10.08 -2.51 -10.61
C ARG A 213 -8.84 -3.20 -11.16
N LEU A 214 -7.68 -2.57 -11.01
CA LEU A 214 -6.39 -3.14 -11.42
C LEU A 214 -5.47 -3.16 -10.20
N ALA A 215 -4.86 -4.32 -9.95
CA ALA A 215 -3.91 -4.50 -8.86
C ALA A 215 -2.61 -5.11 -9.40
N PHE A 216 -1.50 -4.59 -8.88
CA PHE A 216 -0.15 -5.10 -9.04
C PHE A 216 0.31 -5.65 -7.69
N ILE A 217 0.87 -6.86 -7.67
CA ILE A 217 1.40 -7.51 -6.46
C ILE A 217 2.67 -8.28 -6.81
N GLY A 218 3.67 -8.31 -5.94
CA GLY A 218 4.89 -9.07 -6.21
C GLY A 218 6.05 -8.72 -5.28
N GLY A 219 7.28 -8.96 -5.75
CA GLY A 219 8.51 -8.66 -5.00
C GLY A 219 9.07 -7.25 -5.23
N LEU A 220 8.58 -6.54 -6.25
CA LEU A 220 9.14 -5.24 -6.67
C LEU A 220 8.53 -4.06 -5.90
N ASP A 221 9.28 -3.55 -4.93
CA ASP A 221 9.00 -2.26 -4.29
C ASP A 221 9.17 -1.09 -5.30
N LEU A 222 8.42 0.00 -5.13
CA LEU A 222 8.65 1.25 -5.88
C LEU A 222 9.83 2.05 -5.30
N CYS A 223 11.02 1.47 -5.26
CA CYS A 223 12.24 2.12 -4.78
C CYS A 223 13.50 1.84 -5.60
N PHE A 224 14.59 2.49 -5.21
CA PHE A 224 15.87 2.40 -5.90
C PHE A 224 16.46 0.97 -5.93
N GLY A 225 17.21 0.69 -6.99
CA GLY A 225 17.91 -0.58 -7.23
C GLY A 225 17.05 -1.69 -7.82
N ARG A 226 15.72 -1.54 -7.85
CA ARG A 226 14.78 -2.58 -8.34
C ARG A 226 14.58 -2.56 -9.85
N TYR A 227 14.80 -1.41 -10.51
CA TYR A 227 14.67 -1.35 -11.97
C TYR A 227 15.77 -2.18 -12.60
N ASP A 228 15.40 -3.17 -13.40
CA ASP A 228 16.34 -3.94 -14.22
C ASP A 228 15.66 -4.48 -15.48
N THR A 229 16.46 -5.02 -16.37
CA THR A 229 16.05 -5.71 -17.59
C THR A 229 16.59 -7.12 -17.59
N HIS A 230 16.07 -7.99 -18.47
CA HIS A 230 16.58 -9.35 -18.65
C HIS A 230 18.07 -9.45 -19.02
N THR A 231 18.68 -8.33 -19.46
CA THR A 231 20.11 -8.29 -19.78
C THR A 231 21.00 -8.11 -18.55
N HIS A 232 20.42 -7.73 -17.40
CA HIS A 232 21.11 -7.59 -16.11
C HIS A 232 22.45 -6.84 -16.22
N GLN A 233 22.43 -5.67 -16.87
CA GLN A 233 23.65 -4.91 -17.16
C GLN A 233 24.35 -4.51 -15.86
N LEU A 234 25.66 -4.77 -15.83
CA LEU A 234 26.53 -4.49 -14.70
C LEU A 234 27.02 -3.03 -14.68
N VAL A 235 27.01 -2.34 -15.81
CA VAL A 235 27.66 -1.03 -15.98
C VAL A 235 26.73 -0.06 -16.68
N ASP A 236 26.68 1.16 -16.15
CA ASP A 236 25.97 2.33 -16.68
C ASP A 236 26.87 3.56 -16.52
N TYR A 237 28.05 3.46 -17.11
CA TYR A 237 29.08 4.49 -17.13
C TYR A 237 29.36 4.89 -18.57
N HIS A 238 29.16 6.18 -18.86
CA HIS A 238 29.32 6.74 -20.19
C HIS A 238 30.31 7.91 -20.15
N PRO A 239 31.62 7.66 -20.32
CA PRO A 239 32.66 8.68 -20.15
C PRO A 239 32.52 9.87 -21.12
N THR A 240 31.90 9.64 -22.28
CA THR A 240 31.67 10.68 -23.29
C THR A 240 30.33 11.42 -23.11
N GLY A 241 29.48 10.99 -22.18
CA GLY A 241 28.15 11.56 -21.93
C GLY A 241 27.15 11.44 -23.09
N LYS A 242 27.49 10.72 -24.17
CA LYS A 242 26.65 10.61 -25.37
C LYS A 242 25.45 9.67 -25.19
N GLN A 243 25.55 8.69 -24.29
CA GLN A 243 24.46 7.76 -23.98
C GLN A 243 23.73 8.21 -22.71
N PRO A 244 22.39 8.10 -22.69
CA PRO A 244 21.63 8.45 -21.50
C PRO A 244 21.87 7.42 -20.39
N THR A 245 22.05 7.90 -19.16
CA THR A 245 22.14 7.01 -17.98
C THR A 245 20.82 6.28 -17.79
N ILE A 246 20.89 4.98 -17.54
CA ILE A 246 19.71 4.17 -17.23
C ILE A 246 19.41 4.19 -15.74
N TRP A 247 20.42 4.18 -14.86
CA TRP A 247 20.30 4.19 -13.40
C TRP A 247 20.93 5.47 -12.81
N PRO A 248 20.15 6.55 -12.62
CA PRO A 248 20.67 7.81 -12.12
C PRO A 248 20.92 7.76 -10.60
N GLY A 249 21.91 8.52 -10.11
CA GLY A 249 22.15 8.74 -8.68
C GLY A 249 22.23 7.44 -7.89
N GLN A 250 21.45 7.35 -6.81
CA GLN A 250 21.43 6.18 -5.92
C GLN A 250 20.79 4.93 -6.54
N ASP A 251 20.08 5.06 -7.66
CA ASP A 251 19.50 3.92 -8.36
C ASP A 251 20.57 3.03 -9.03
N TYR A 252 21.77 3.58 -9.26
CA TYR A 252 22.96 2.77 -9.50
C TYR A 252 23.57 2.35 -8.15
N SER A 253 23.24 1.15 -7.71
CA SER A 253 23.62 0.66 -6.39
C SER A 253 24.26 -0.72 -6.43
N ASN A 254 25.08 -0.99 -5.42
CA ASN A 254 25.60 -2.30 -5.11
C ASN A 254 25.66 -2.46 -3.58
N PRO A 255 24.57 -2.91 -2.93
CA PRO A 255 24.47 -3.03 -1.48
C PRO A 255 25.53 -3.96 -0.85
N ARG A 256 26.17 -4.83 -1.63
CA ARG A 256 27.29 -5.67 -1.16
C ARG A 256 28.59 -4.88 -0.97
N ILE A 257 28.73 -3.75 -1.66
CA ILE A 257 29.87 -2.84 -1.56
C ILE A 257 29.54 -1.68 -0.63
N LYS A 258 28.36 -1.07 -0.83
CA LYS A 258 27.87 0.03 -0.01
C LYS A 258 26.36 0.09 -0.06
N ASP A 259 25.75 0.06 1.11
CA ASP A 259 24.30 0.20 1.25
C ASP A 259 23.85 1.63 0.95
N PHE A 260 22.54 1.80 0.76
CA PHE A 260 21.92 3.11 0.59
C PHE A 260 22.18 4.00 1.80
N VAL A 261 22.48 5.27 1.55
CA VAL A 261 22.73 6.26 2.60
C VAL A 261 22.10 7.58 2.22
N ASN A 262 21.50 8.26 3.20
CA ASN A 262 20.93 9.59 3.01
C ASN A 262 20.02 9.67 1.76
N VAL A 263 19.05 8.77 1.64
CA VAL A 263 18.29 8.54 0.39
C VAL A 263 17.52 9.76 -0.12
N LYS A 264 17.28 10.76 0.74
CA LYS A 264 16.78 12.09 0.34
C LYS A 264 17.70 12.83 -0.64
N ASP A 265 19.00 12.55 -0.61
CA ASP A 265 19.97 12.99 -1.61
C ASP A 265 20.07 11.96 -2.74
N PHE A 266 18.93 11.75 -3.40
CA PHE A 266 18.72 10.70 -4.39
C PHE A 266 19.64 10.80 -5.61
N ALA A 267 20.11 12.02 -5.93
CA ALA A 267 20.98 12.28 -7.07
C ALA A 267 22.46 11.94 -6.79
N ALA A 268 22.85 11.82 -5.52
CA ALA A 268 24.20 11.44 -5.15
C ALA A 268 24.53 10.02 -5.64
N SER A 269 25.79 9.82 -6.03
CA SER A 269 26.29 8.48 -6.35
C SER A 269 26.69 7.75 -5.08
N LEU A 270 26.25 6.50 -4.92
CA LEU A 270 26.64 5.66 -3.79
C LEU A 270 28.07 5.14 -3.96
N VAL A 271 28.39 4.69 -5.17
CA VAL A 271 29.64 4.05 -5.55
C VAL A 271 30.22 4.73 -6.79
N ASP A 272 31.52 4.56 -7.02
CA ASP A 272 32.20 5.06 -8.20
C ASP A 272 31.89 4.16 -9.41
N LYS A 273 31.11 4.68 -10.37
CA LYS A 273 30.70 3.92 -11.56
C LYS A 273 31.86 3.53 -12.47
N THR A 274 33.05 4.13 -12.31
CA THR A 274 34.23 3.82 -13.15
C THR A 274 34.85 2.47 -12.82
N ASN A 275 34.64 1.97 -11.60
CA ASN A 275 35.29 0.76 -11.08
C ASN A 275 34.36 -0.18 -10.31
N VAL A 276 33.17 0.26 -9.90
CA VAL A 276 32.18 -0.58 -9.21
C VAL A 276 31.00 -0.88 -10.14
N PRO A 277 30.75 -2.15 -10.50
CA PRO A 277 29.52 -2.53 -11.20
C PRO A 277 28.32 -2.41 -10.25
N ARG A 278 27.15 -2.03 -10.79
CA ARG A 278 25.89 -2.18 -10.06
C ARG A 278 25.60 -3.66 -9.80
N MET A 279 24.82 -3.95 -8.77
CA MET A 279 24.30 -5.29 -8.54
C MET A 279 22.97 -5.44 -9.31
N PRO A 280 22.86 -6.37 -10.27
CA PRO A 280 21.59 -6.66 -10.92
C PRO A 280 20.50 -7.08 -9.93
N TRP A 281 19.27 -6.80 -10.31
CA TRP A 281 18.09 -7.17 -9.55
C TRP A 281 17.20 -8.05 -10.41
N HIS A 282 16.94 -9.27 -9.94
CA HIS A 282 16.03 -10.21 -10.59
C HIS A 282 14.83 -10.44 -9.67
N ASP A 283 13.62 -10.30 -10.23
CA ASP A 283 12.38 -10.36 -9.44
C ASP A 283 11.17 -10.74 -10.30
N VAL A 284 10.01 -10.98 -9.64
CA VAL A 284 8.74 -11.34 -10.29
C VAL A 284 7.58 -10.54 -9.68
N SER A 285 6.63 -10.14 -10.52
CA SER A 285 5.35 -9.50 -10.12
C SER A 285 4.22 -9.83 -11.07
#